data_AF-A0A382JPM2-F1
#
_entry.id   AF-A0A382JPM2-F1
#
_cell.length_a   1.000
_cell.length_b   1.000
_cell.length_c   1.000
_cell.angle_alpha   90.00
_cell.angle_beta   90.00
_cell.angle_gamma   90.00
#
_symmetry.space_group_name_H-M   'P 1'
#
loop_
_entity.id
_entity.type
_entity.pdbx_description
1 polymer ?
#
loop_
_entity_poly.entity_id
_entity_poly.type
_entity_poly.pdbx_seq_one_letter_code
_entity_poly.pdbx_strand_id
1 'polypeptide(L)'
;VELLDCNIAGTTFLNLNDIEPKLKKHQLLVLKREPKNKYDDKAILILTEDGQKLGYVPQEKNEILSKLMDAGKLLFGRLDEKNWV
;
A
#
# COMPACT_ATOMS: atom_id res chain seq x y z
N VAL A 1 6.57 -14.11 8.70
CA VAL A 1 6.75 -14.53 7.29
C VAL A 1 6.54 -13.30 6.44
N GLU A 2 7.56 -12.91 5.68
CA GLU A 2 7.44 -11.86 4.68
C GLU A 2 6.84 -12.46 3.41
N LEU A 3 5.84 -11.81 2.82
CA LEU A 3 5.13 -12.31 1.63
C LEU A 3 5.65 -11.69 0.34
N LEU A 4 6.00 -10.40 0.38
CA LEU A 4 6.40 -9.61 -0.76
C LEU A 4 7.08 -8.33 -0.27
N ASP A 5 8.14 -7.95 -0.97
CA ASP A 5 8.68 -6.58 -0.96
C ASP A 5 8.30 -5.87 -2.28
N CYS A 6 7.81 -4.64 -2.18
CA CYS A 6 7.48 -3.81 -3.35
C CYS A 6 7.40 -2.32 -3.01
N ASN A 7 7.67 -1.49 -4.02
CA ASN A 7 7.45 -0.05 -3.94
C ASN A 7 5.96 0.31 -3.90
N ILE A 8 5.63 1.47 -3.32
CA ILE A 8 4.27 2.03 -3.33
C ILE A 8 4.06 2.80 -4.64
N ALA A 9 3.04 2.43 -5.40
CA ALA A 9 2.66 3.11 -6.63
C ALA A 9 1.72 4.30 -6.38
N GLY A 10 1.77 5.31 -7.24
CA GLY A 10 0.88 6.46 -7.19
C GLY A 10 1.19 7.50 -6.12
N THR A 11 2.37 7.42 -5.51
CA THR A 11 2.88 8.42 -4.56
C THR A 11 3.13 9.79 -5.20
N THR A 12 3.38 9.84 -6.51
CA THR A 12 3.56 11.08 -7.28
C THR A 12 2.35 12.01 -7.24
N PHE A 13 1.15 11.47 -7.01
CA PHE A 13 -0.09 12.25 -6.88
C PHE A 13 -0.32 12.78 -5.46
N LEU A 14 0.62 12.55 -4.54
CA LEU A 14 0.54 12.98 -3.16
C LEU A 14 1.60 14.05 -2.87
N ASN A 15 1.27 14.95 -1.94
CA ASN A 15 2.22 15.94 -1.45
C ASN A 15 3.24 15.26 -0.54
N LEU A 16 4.36 14.82 -1.12
CA LEU A 16 5.44 14.14 -0.40
C LEU A 16 5.99 14.96 0.76
N ASN A 17 6.07 16.29 0.59
CA ASN A 17 6.51 17.22 1.64
C ASN A 17 5.68 17.15 2.92
N ASP A 18 4.39 16.84 2.81
CA ASP A 18 3.47 16.72 3.95
C ASP A 18 3.46 15.31 4.57
N ILE A 19 3.80 14.29 3.78
CA ILE A 19 3.67 12.88 4.15
C ILE A 19 5.00 12.34 4.68
N GLU A 20 6.11 12.63 4.01
CA GLU A 20 7.44 12.16 4.38
C GLU A 20 7.80 12.36 5.86
N PRO A 21 7.59 13.55 6.48
CA PRO A 21 7.89 13.75 7.90
C PRO A 21 6.98 12.97 8.85
N LYS A 22 5.77 12.61 8.40
CA LYS A 22 4.80 11.84 9.20
C LYS A 22 5.08 10.34 9.17
N LEU A 23 5.70 9.86 8.10
CA LEU A 23 6.10 8.46 7.97
C LEU A 23 7.23 8.13 8.95
N LYS A 24 7.20 6.95 9.57
CA LYS A 24 8.28 6.41 10.40
C LYS A 24 8.79 5.10 9.82
N LYS A 25 10.11 4.89 9.87
CA LYS A 25 10.71 3.61 9.50
C LYS A 25 10.12 2.50 10.38
N HIS A 26 9.83 1.36 9.79
CA HIS A 26 9.20 0.19 10.40
C HIS A 26 7.77 0.39 10.94
N GLN A 27 7.10 1.49 10.62
CA GLN A 27 5.69 1.65 10.98
C GLN A 27 4.80 0.64 10.25
N LEU A 28 3.65 0.35 10.83
CA LEU A 28 2.66 -0.50 10.21
C LEU A 28 1.93 0.27 9.09
N LEU A 29 1.65 -0.43 8.00
CA LEU A 29 0.83 0.06 6.91
C LEU A 29 -0.41 -0.81 6.80
N VAL A 30 -1.56 -0.16 6.64
CA VAL A 30 -2.85 -0.80 6.49
C VAL A 30 -3.13 -0.98 5.01
N LEU A 31 -3.41 -2.22 4.61
CA LEU A 31 -3.84 -2.55 3.26
C LEU A 31 -5.36 -2.61 3.23
N LYS A 32 -5.97 -1.90 2.28
CA LYS A 32 -7.42 -1.87 2.09
C LYS A 32 -7.78 -2.27 0.67
N ARG A 33 -8.63 -3.29 0.51
CA ARG A 33 -9.13 -3.72 -0.80
C ARG A 33 -10.08 -2.68 -1.39
N GLU A 34 -9.86 -2.34 -2.66
CA GLU A 34 -10.76 -1.49 -3.46
C GLU A 34 -11.26 -2.23 -4.73
N PRO A 35 -12.08 -3.29 -4.59
CA PRO A 35 -12.54 -4.10 -5.73
C PRO A 35 -13.50 -3.37 -6.68
N LYS A 36 -14.03 -2.21 -6.26
CA LYS A 36 -14.92 -1.36 -7.06
C LYS A 36 -14.17 -0.26 -7.81
N ASN A 37 -12.83 -0.30 -7.84
CA ASN A 37 -12.05 0.67 -8.58
C ASN A 37 -12.25 0.48 -10.09
N LYS A 38 -12.57 1.56 -10.80
CA LYS A 38 -12.92 1.55 -12.24
C LYS A 38 -11.74 1.16 -13.14
N TYR A 39 -10.51 1.35 -12.67
CA TYR A 39 -9.30 1.11 -13.44
C TYR A 39 -8.69 -0.28 -13.18
N ASP A 40 -8.88 -0.82 -11.97
CA ASP A 40 -8.27 -2.07 -11.54
C ASP A 40 -9.07 -2.70 -10.38
N ASP A 41 -9.73 -3.83 -10.63
CA ASP A 41 -10.50 -4.57 -9.63
C ASP A 41 -9.62 -5.23 -8.55
N LYS A 42 -8.30 -5.34 -8.80
CA LYS A 42 -7.32 -5.89 -7.88
C LYS A 42 -6.64 -4.80 -7.05
N ALA A 43 -7.08 -3.55 -7.17
CA ALA A 43 -6.49 -2.44 -6.44
C ALA A 43 -6.49 -2.66 -4.91
N ILE A 44 -5.33 -2.40 -4.31
CA ILE A 44 -5.12 -2.42 -2.87
C ILE A 44 -4.52 -1.09 -2.47
N LEU A 45 -5.32 -0.33 -1.72
CA LEU A 45 -4.95 0.97 -1.17
C LEU A 45 -4.05 0.77 0.05
N ILE A 46 -2.95 1.51 0.10
CA ILE A 46 -2.01 1.52 1.22
C ILE A 46 -2.24 2.80 2.02
N LEU A 47 -2.52 2.62 3.31
CA LEU A 47 -2.79 3.67 4.28
C LEU A 47 -1.79 3.57 5.44
N THR A 48 -1.52 4.69 6.08
CA THR A 48 -0.88 4.70 7.42
C THR A 48 -1.88 4.30 8.50
N GLU A 49 -1.39 4.05 9.71
CA GLU A 49 -2.22 3.83 10.90
C GLU A 49 -3.14 5.02 11.20
N ASP A 50 -2.68 6.25 10.91
CA ASP A 50 -3.47 7.49 11.01
C ASP A 50 -4.51 7.67 9.88
N GLY A 51 -4.61 6.72 8.95
CA GLY A 51 -5.54 6.77 7.83
C GLY A 51 -5.08 7.65 6.65
N GLN A 52 -3.87 8.21 6.71
CA GLN A 52 -3.29 8.95 5.58
C GLN A 52 -3.02 8.00 4.41
N LYS A 53 -3.53 8.35 3.22
CA LYS A 53 -3.27 7.63 1.98
C LYS A 53 -1.82 7.81 1.54
N LEU A 54 -1.15 6.69 1.27
CA LEU A 54 0.22 6.65 0.73
C LEU A 54 0.27 6.27 -0.74
N GLY A 55 -0.72 5.52 -1.22
CA GLY A 55 -0.77 5.09 -2.61
C GLY A 55 -1.36 3.70 -2.73
N TYR A 56 -0.89 2.94 -3.71
CA TYR A 56 -1.43 1.63 -4.05
C TYR A 56 -0.31 0.59 -4.16
N VAL A 57 -0.68 -0.68 -3.98
CA VAL A 57 0.17 -1.80 -4.40
C VAL A 57 0.31 -1.76 -5.93
N PRO A 58 1.53 -1.92 -6.49
CA PRO A 58 1.75 -1.99 -7.93
C PRO A 58 0.91 -3.08 -8.60
N GLN A 59 0.41 -2.80 -9.80
CA GLN A 59 -0.48 -3.71 -10.54
C GLN A 59 0.18 -5.08 -10.80
N GLU A 60 1.49 -5.10 -11.03
CA GLU A 60 2.26 -6.33 -11.27
C GLU A 60 2.29 -7.28 -10.06
N LYS A 61 1.98 -6.77 -8.86
CA LYS A 61 2.07 -7.52 -7.60
C LYS A 61 0.75 -7.62 -6.84
N ASN A 62 -0.27 -6.85 -7.23
CA ASN A 62 -1.52 -6.78 -6.49
C ASN A 62 -2.39 -8.05 -6.63
N GLU A 63 -2.17 -8.88 -7.65
CA GLU A 63 -3.02 -10.04 -7.93
C GLU A 63 -3.00 -11.11 -6.84
N ILE A 64 -1.81 -11.46 -6.33
CA ILE A 64 -1.70 -12.50 -5.29
C ILE A 64 -2.28 -11.95 -3.97
N LEU A 65 -1.94 -10.70 -3.65
CA LEU A 65 -2.40 -10.04 -2.44
C LEU A 65 -3.92 -9.85 -2.44
N SER A 66 -4.51 -9.48 -3.58
CA SER A 66 -5.95 -9.26 -3.69
C SER A 66 -6.73 -10.55 -3.43
N LYS A 67 -6.33 -11.65 -4.07
CA LYS A 67 -6.92 -12.97 -3.85
C LYS A 67 -6.81 -13.44 -2.40
N LEU A 68 -5.67 -13.19 -1.75
CA LEU A 68 -5.48 -13.53 -0.34
C LEU A 68 -6.44 -12.74 0.57
N MET A 69 -6.58 -11.43 0.34
CA MET A 69 -7.50 -10.59 1.10
C MET A 69 -8.96 -10.93 0.82
N ASP A 70 -9.31 -11.25 -0.42
CA ASP A 70 -10.65 -11.66 -0.83
C ASP A 70 -11.02 -13.03 -0.23
N ALA A 71 -10.03 -13.89 0.01
CA ALA A 71 -10.18 -15.14 0.77
C ALA A 71 -10.27 -14.93 2.30
N GLY A 72 -10.29 -13.68 2.78
CA GLY A 72 -10.43 -13.33 4.19
C GLY A 72 -9.11 -13.29 4.97
N LYS A 73 -7.95 -13.26 4.31
CA LYS A 73 -6.66 -13.07 5.00
C LYS A 73 -6.43 -11.59 5.30
N LEU A 74 -6.06 -11.30 6.54
CA LEU A 74 -5.64 -9.96 6.96
C LEU A 74 -4.17 -9.78 6.57
N LEU A 75 -3.90 -8.79 5.72
CA LEU A 75 -2.57 -8.42 5.27
C LEU A 75 -2.23 -7.02 5.77
N PHE A 76 -0.99 -6.85 6.22
CA PHE A 76 -0.43 -5.59 6.66
C PHE A 76 0.94 -5.40 6.01
N GLY A 77 1.28 -4.15 5.72
CA GLY A 77 2.59 -3.77 5.24
C GLY A 77 3.43 -3.24 6.39
N ARG A 78 4.74 -3.20 6.18
CA ARG A 78 5.65 -2.46 7.05
C ARG A 78 6.49 -1.57 6.17
N LEU A 79 6.60 -0.29 6.52
CA LEU A 79 7.46 0.63 5.78
C LEU A 79 8.92 0.31 6.10
N ASP A 80 9.67 -0.25 5.18
CA ASP A 80 11.09 -0.55 5.43
C ASP A 80 11.99 0.62 5.06
N GLU A 81 11.88 1.16 3.85
CA GLU A 81 12.67 2.31 3.40
C GLU A 81 11.81 3.39 2.75
N LYS A 82 12.34 4.62 2.72
CA LYS A 82 11.74 5.77 2.05
C LYS A 82 12.71 6.25 0.97
N ASN A 83 12.73 5.53 -0.15
CA ASN A 83 13.52 5.91 -1.30
C ASN A 83 12.58 6.39 -2.40
N TRP A 84 12.84 7.58 -2.93
CA TRP A 84 12.12 8.17 -4.05
C TRP A 84 13.04 8.10 -5.26
N VAL A 85 12.65 7.32 -6.27
CA VAL A 85 13.35 7.19 -7.57
C VAL A 85 12.58 7.87 -8.66
#